data_AF-A0A1U7NV92-F1
#
_entry.id   AF-A0A1U7NV92-F1
#
_cell.length_a   1.000
_cell.length_b   1.000
_cell.length_c   1.000
_cell.angle_alpha   90.00
_cell.angle_beta   90.00
_cell.angle_gamma   90.00
#
_symmetry.space_group_name_H-M   'P 1'
#
loop_
_entity.id
_entity.type
_entity.pdbx_description
1 polymer ?
#
loop_
_entity_poly.entity_id
_entity_poly.type
_entity_poly.pdbx_seq_one_letter_code
_entity_poly.pdbx_strand_id
1 'polypeptide(L)'
;MLPAVLSELIDYFAPLSTFQREEGGAVTLLTPGVNVLGLNATYLPEVVPDLRSALAWHEVHELPPLLASLSPVAGAQQVSALEVGTFTPVELQESGIVVEQISRLHMQKWADVLTAAYGTPEWATLLAQHLAARLEGQRDYLLLLAYDGAGEVVGALLWHGIKGKGAAHLWGVTDETARLPLLNAAWALAEGLRVSVLPGDVSLSETTGVFFGVSGGE
;
A
#
# COMPACT_ATOMS: atom_id res chain seq x y z
N MET A 1 1.29 0.16 -22.88
CA MET A 1 1.86 1.14 -21.94
C MET A 1 1.16 0.96 -20.61
N LEU A 2 1.88 1.02 -19.51
CA LEU A 2 1.29 0.90 -18.19
C LEU A 2 0.61 2.24 -17.80
N PRO A 3 -0.64 2.23 -17.31
CA PRO A 3 -1.28 3.44 -16.83
C PRO A 3 -0.48 4.17 -15.75
N ALA A 4 -0.57 5.50 -15.73
CA ALA A 4 0.22 6.34 -14.83
C ALA A 4 0.03 6.01 -13.35
N VAL A 5 -1.22 5.78 -12.90
CA VAL A 5 -1.51 5.42 -11.51
C VAL A 5 -0.94 4.04 -11.11
N LEU A 6 -0.91 3.07 -12.03
CA LEU A 6 -0.32 1.76 -11.76
C LEU A 6 1.21 1.89 -11.70
N SER A 7 1.79 2.73 -12.55
CA SER A 7 3.21 3.07 -12.50
C SER A 7 3.59 3.73 -11.17
N GLU A 8 2.75 4.62 -10.64
CA GLU A 8 2.93 5.26 -9.33
C GLU A 8 2.90 4.23 -8.19
N LEU A 9 1.94 3.31 -8.20
CA LEU A 9 1.90 2.22 -7.21
C LEU A 9 3.15 1.34 -7.30
N ILE A 10 3.65 1.06 -8.51
CA ILE A 10 4.90 0.32 -8.71
C ILE A 10 6.11 1.10 -8.19
N ASP A 11 6.21 2.41 -8.48
CA ASP A 11 7.28 3.26 -7.94
C ASP A 11 7.31 3.21 -6.40
N TYR A 12 6.14 3.07 -5.76
CA TYR A 12 6.04 2.93 -4.31
C TYR A 12 6.35 1.51 -3.79
N PHE A 13 5.83 0.46 -4.43
CA PHE A 13 5.88 -0.91 -3.91
C PHE A 13 7.09 -1.70 -4.41
N ALA A 14 7.63 -1.41 -5.60
CA ALA A 14 8.75 -2.16 -6.16
C ALA A 14 9.98 -2.21 -5.22
N PRO A 15 10.44 -1.11 -4.60
CA PRO A 15 11.56 -1.16 -3.66
C PRO A 15 11.32 -2.07 -2.44
N LEU A 16 10.05 -2.29 -2.10
CA LEU A 16 9.62 -3.13 -0.99
C LEU A 16 9.38 -4.60 -1.40
N SER A 17 9.41 -4.93 -2.69
CA SER A 17 9.13 -6.29 -3.19
C SER A 17 10.35 -7.22 -3.10
N THR A 18 10.12 -8.52 -3.06
CA THR A 18 11.19 -9.53 -3.13
C THR A 18 11.59 -9.86 -4.56
N PHE A 19 10.61 -10.08 -5.43
CA PHE A 19 10.80 -10.40 -6.84
C PHE A 19 10.08 -9.39 -7.71
N GLN A 20 10.70 -9.03 -8.83
CA GLN A 20 10.14 -8.14 -9.85
C GLN A 20 10.33 -8.77 -11.21
N ARG A 21 9.30 -8.67 -12.05
CA ARG A 21 9.34 -9.15 -13.43
C ARG A 21 8.54 -8.21 -14.32
N GLU A 22 9.08 -7.89 -15.50
CA GLU A 22 8.35 -7.17 -16.54
C GLU A 22 8.23 -8.07 -17.77
N GLU A 23 7.01 -8.21 -18.28
CA GLU A 23 6.73 -8.97 -19.51
C GLU A 23 5.48 -8.44 -20.20
N GLY A 24 5.57 -8.21 -21.52
CA GLY A 24 4.41 -7.73 -22.30
C GLY A 24 3.87 -6.38 -21.83
N GLY A 25 4.68 -5.58 -21.11
CA GLY A 25 4.28 -4.32 -20.50
C GLY A 25 3.49 -4.46 -19.20
N ALA A 26 3.29 -5.68 -18.70
CA ALA A 26 2.84 -5.94 -17.34
C ALA A 26 4.03 -6.05 -16.39
N VAL A 27 3.85 -5.62 -15.15
CA VAL A 27 4.87 -5.68 -14.11
C VAL A 27 4.33 -6.52 -12.96
N THR A 28 5.03 -7.57 -12.59
CA THR A 28 4.69 -8.43 -11.46
C THR A 28 5.64 -8.16 -10.29
N LEU A 29 5.07 -7.83 -9.14
CA LEU A 29 5.76 -7.73 -7.86
C LEU A 29 5.31 -8.90 -7.00
N LEU A 30 6.25 -9.71 -6.49
CA LEU A 30 5.95 -10.80 -5.55
C LEU A 30 6.77 -10.69 -4.28
N THR A 31 6.12 -10.94 -3.15
CA THR A 31 6.72 -11.04 -1.82
C THR A 31 6.08 -12.21 -1.07
N PRO A 32 6.47 -13.45 -1.43
CA PRO A 32 5.96 -14.64 -0.75
C PRO A 32 6.16 -14.54 0.77
N GLY A 33 5.13 -14.91 1.52
CA GLY A 33 5.14 -14.82 2.99
C GLY A 33 4.77 -13.45 3.57
N VAL A 34 4.35 -12.47 2.76
CA VAL A 34 3.83 -11.18 3.24
C VAL A 34 2.48 -10.88 2.59
N ASN A 35 1.45 -10.62 3.40
CA ASN A 35 0.10 -10.35 2.92
C ASN A 35 -0.15 -8.85 2.65
N VAL A 36 0.50 -8.32 1.61
CA VAL A 36 0.28 -6.94 1.13
C VAL A 36 -0.09 -6.99 -0.35
N LEU A 37 -1.28 -6.45 -0.70
CA LEU A 37 -1.83 -6.50 -2.06
C LEU A 37 -0.85 -5.94 -3.10
N GLY A 38 -0.31 -4.74 -2.87
CA GLY A 38 0.62 -4.08 -3.79
C GLY A 38 1.98 -4.77 -3.93
N LEU A 39 2.30 -5.75 -3.08
CA LEU A 39 3.56 -6.49 -3.11
C LEU A 39 3.45 -7.90 -3.70
N ASN A 40 2.23 -8.32 -4.06
CA ASN A 40 1.93 -9.65 -4.58
C ASN A 40 0.96 -9.57 -5.76
N ALA A 41 1.15 -8.62 -6.66
CA ALA A 41 0.25 -8.36 -7.78
C ALA A 41 0.99 -8.23 -9.12
N THR A 42 0.29 -8.59 -10.20
CA THR A 42 0.65 -8.24 -11.57
C THR A 42 -0.15 -7.02 -12.01
N TYR A 43 0.54 -5.91 -12.24
CA TYR A 43 0.00 -4.66 -12.74
C TYR A 43 -0.13 -4.71 -14.25
N LEU A 44 -1.36 -4.55 -14.75
CA LEU A 44 -1.69 -4.75 -16.15
C LEU A 44 -1.67 -3.44 -16.95
N PRO A 45 -1.12 -3.45 -18.18
CA PRO A 45 -1.28 -2.34 -19.11
C PRO A 45 -2.73 -2.27 -19.62
N GLU A 46 -3.08 -1.17 -20.30
CA GLU A 46 -4.44 -0.98 -20.86
C GLU A 46 -4.83 -2.08 -21.85
N VAL A 47 -3.86 -2.52 -22.66
CA VAL A 47 -4.02 -3.67 -23.56
C VAL A 47 -3.46 -4.89 -22.87
N VAL A 48 -4.36 -5.67 -22.25
CA VAL A 48 -4.00 -6.84 -21.45
C VAL A 48 -3.25 -7.87 -22.32
N PRO A 49 -2.02 -8.26 -21.95
CA PRO A 49 -1.26 -9.26 -22.69
C PRO A 49 -1.77 -10.68 -22.41
N ASP A 50 -1.17 -11.68 -23.07
CA ASP A 50 -1.37 -13.07 -22.67
C ASP A 50 -0.87 -13.28 -21.23
N LEU A 51 -1.80 -13.63 -20.33
CA LEU A 51 -1.52 -13.73 -18.90
C LEU A 51 -0.85 -15.04 -18.50
N ARG A 52 -0.78 -16.06 -19.37
CA ARG A 52 -0.29 -17.41 -19.01
C ARG A 52 1.07 -17.39 -18.30
N SER A 53 2.01 -16.58 -18.80
CA SER A 53 3.34 -16.44 -18.20
C SER A 53 3.29 -15.78 -16.82
N ALA A 54 2.46 -14.76 -16.64
CA ALA A 54 2.26 -14.09 -15.35
C ALA A 54 1.58 -15.02 -14.33
N LEU A 55 0.56 -15.77 -14.75
CA LEU A 55 -0.14 -16.75 -13.89
C LEU A 55 0.83 -17.85 -13.43
N ALA A 56 1.61 -18.42 -14.35
CA ALA A 56 2.61 -19.43 -14.02
C ALA A 56 3.68 -18.91 -13.05
N TRP A 57 4.02 -17.62 -13.13
CA TRP A 57 4.97 -16.99 -12.20
C TRP A 57 4.42 -16.95 -10.77
N HIS A 58 3.16 -16.57 -10.59
CA HIS A 58 2.50 -16.62 -9.28
C HIS A 58 2.46 -18.04 -8.72
N GLU A 59 2.12 -19.03 -9.55
CA GLU A 59 2.06 -20.44 -9.17
C GLU A 59 3.42 -21.00 -8.71
N VAL A 60 4.50 -20.70 -9.43
CA VAL A 60 5.88 -21.11 -9.05
C VAL A 60 6.29 -20.54 -7.67
N HIS A 61 5.69 -19.42 -7.27
CA HIS A 61 5.91 -18.77 -5.99
C HIS A 61 4.82 -19.05 -4.95
N GLU A 62 3.92 -20.00 -5.23
CA GLU A 62 2.82 -20.42 -4.34
C GLU A 62 1.89 -19.26 -3.93
N LEU A 63 1.70 -18.30 -4.83
CA LEU A 63 0.83 -17.13 -4.61
C LEU A 63 -0.41 -17.20 -5.51
N PRO A 64 -1.57 -16.69 -5.04
CA PRO A 64 -2.72 -16.52 -5.90
C PRO A 64 -2.41 -15.46 -6.96
N PRO A 65 -2.80 -15.67 -8.24
CA PRO A 65 -2.51 -14.73 -9.32
C PRO A 65 -3.39 -13.47 -9.20
N LEU A 66 -2.94 -12.54 -8.38
CA LEU A 66 -3.58 -11.25 -8.15
C LEU A 66 -3.20 -10.29 -9.27
N LEU A 67 -4.20 -9.70 -9.91
CA LEU A 67 -4.09 -8.78 -11.03
C LEU A 67 -4.56 -7.40 -10.60
N ALA A 68 -3.73 -6.37 -10.83
CA ALA A 68 -4.04 -4.97 -10.59
C ALA A 68 -4.31 -4.24 -11.92
N SER A 69 -5.47 -3.61 -12.06
CA SER A 69 -5.92 -2.98 -13.32
C SER A 69 -6.82 -1.77 -13.08
N LEU A 70 -7.03 -0.95 -14.11
CA LEU A 70 -7.98 0.19 -14.05
C LEU A 70 -9.44 -0.20 -14.29
N SER A 71 -9.70 -1.46 -14.63
CA SER A 71 -11.03 -1.99 -14.85
C SER A 71 -11.04 -3.47 -14.48
N PRO A 72 -12.17 -4.03 -14.00
CA PRO A 72 -12.27 -5.43 -13.67
C PRO A 72 -11.78 -6.32 -14.83
N VAL A 73 -10.92 -7.29 -14.51
CA VAL A 73 -10.39 -8.24 -15.49
C VAL A 73 -11.41 -9.36 -15.70
N ALA A 74 -11.75 -9.66 -16.95
CA ALA A 74 -12.66 -10.76 -17.28
C ALA A 74 -12.11 -12.09 -16.74
N GLY A 75 -12.97 -12.87 -16.07
CA GLY A 75 -12.59 -14.15 -15.47
C GLY A 75 -11.86 -14.05 -14.11
N ALA A 76 -11.48 -12.84 -13.68
CA ALA A 76 -10.93 -12.62 -12.35
C ALA A 76 -12.03 -12.28 -11.33
N GLN A 77 -11.97 -12.89 -10.15
CA GLN A 77 -12.80 -12.51 -9.02
C GLN A 77 -12.18 -11.28 -8.35
N GLN A 78 -12.91 -10.16 -8.34
CA GLN A 78 -12.47 -8.97 -7.60
C GLN A 78 -12.43 -9.28 -6.09
N VAL A 79 -11.28 -9.00 -5.46
CA VAL A 79 -11.05 -9.18 -4.02
C VAL A 79 -10.87 -7.85 -3.29
N SER A 80 -10.48 -6.79 -4.01
CA SER A 80 -10.37 -5.44 -3.45
C SER A 80 -10.42 -4.38 -4.55
N ALA A 81 -10.64 -3.14 -4.14
CA ALA A 81 -10.49 -1.95 -4.98
C ALA A 81 -9.91 -0.82 -4.12
N LEU A 82 -9.08 0.01 -4.73
CA LEU A 82 -8.49 1.20 -4.12
C LEU A 82 -8.85 2.43 -4.95
N GLU A 83 -9.02 3.55 -4.28
CA GLU A 83 -9.00 4.88 -4.87
C GLU A 83 -7.62 5.49 -4.63
N VAL A 84 -6.91 5.82 -5.71
CA VAL A 84 -5.61 6.49 -5.64
C VAL A 84 -5.78 7.94 -6.07
N GLY A 85 -5.37 8.86 -5.23
CA GLY A 85 -5.60 10.28 -5.44
C GLY A 85 -4.69 11.17 -4.62
N THR A 86 -4.90 12.47 -4.75
CA THR A 86 -4.16 13.49 -4.02
C THR A 86 -4.96 13.91 -2.79
N PHE A 87 -4.36 13.72 -1.62
CA PHE A 87 -4.92 14.16 -0.34
C PHE A 87 -4.62 15.64 -0.09
N THR A 88 -5.63 16.37 0.36
CA THR A 88 -5.53 17.75 0.82
C THR A 88 -5.74 17.76 2.33
N PRO A 89 -4.85 18.39 3.11
CA PRO A 89 -4.98 18.42 4.55
C PRO A 89 -6.27 19.15 4.95
N VAL A 90 -6.88 18.64 6.02
CA VAL A 90 -8.13 19.19 6.56
C VAL A 90 -7.87 19.81 7.93
N GLU A 91 -8.59 20.87 8.26
CA GLU A 91 -8.56 21.41 9.62
C GLU A 91 -9.20 20.41 10.58
N LEU A 92 -8.48 20.09 11.65
CA LEU A 92 -8.90 19.12 12.64
C LEU A 92 -9.46 19.86 13.86
N GLN A 93 -10.61 19.41 14.35
CA GLN A 93 -11.00 19.68 15.73
C GLN A 93 -10.05 18.93 16.67
N GLU A 94 -9.95 19.35 17.93
CA GLU A 94 -9.10 18.68 18.92
C GLU A 94 -9.49 17.19 19.04
N SER A 95 -8.71 16.32 18.40
CA SER A 95 -8.97 14.87 18.35
C SER A 95 -8.28 14.11 19.47
N GLY A 96 -7.31 14.73 20.15
CA GLY A 96 -6.43 14.05 21.11
C GLY A 96 -5.45 13.08 20.46
N ILE A 97 -5.41 12.99 19.12
CA ILE A 97 -4.48 12.13 18.39
C ILE A 97 -3.14 12.83 18.20
N VAL A 98 -2.07 12.14 18.57
CA VAL A 98 -0.68 12.56 18.33
C VAL A 98 -0.05 11.64 17.30
N VAL A 99 0.59 12.20 16.28
CA VAL A 99 1.30 11.42 15.26
C VAL A 99 2.79 11.66 15.38
N GLU A 100 3.56 10.58 15.44
CA GLU A 100 5.01 10.64 15.57
C GLU A 100 5.70 9.90 14.42
N GLN A 101 6.80 10.47 13.93
CA GLN A 101 7.77 9.72 13.14
C GLN A 101 8.58 8.83 14.09
N ILE A 102 8.55 7.53 13.83
CA ILE A 102 9.23 6.54 14.66
C ILE A 102 10.49 5.98 13.99
N SER A 103 11.43 5.56 14.82
CA SER A 103 12.58 4.76 14.38
C SER A 103 12.13 3.37 13.92
N ARG A 104 12.88 2.79 12.99
CA ARG A 104 12.71 1.40 12.51
C ARG A 104 12.89 0.34 13.59
N LEU A 105 13.46 0.70 14.74
CA LEU A 105 13.44 -0.17 15.93
C LEU A 105 12.02 -0.51 16.39
N HIS A 106 11.02 0.30 16.02
CA HIS A 106 9.60 0.07 16.32
C HIS A 106 8.86 -0.62 15.16
N MET A 107 9.57 -1.23 14.20
CA MET A 107 8.96 -1.90 13.04
C MET A 107 7.90 -2.93 13.44
N GLN A 108 8.15 -3.72 14.49
CA GLN A 108 7.19 -4.70 14.98
C GLN A 108 5.89 -4.01 15.42
N LYS A 109 5.99 -3.01 16.28
CA LYS A 109 4.84 -2.24 16.77
C LYS A 109 4.04 -1.60 15.62
N TRP A 110 4.74 -1.10 14.61
CA TRP A 110 4.14 -0.55 13.41
C TRP A 110 3.39 -1.61 12.59
N ALA A 111 3.98 -2.78 12.40
CA ALA A 111 3.35 -3.89 11.68
C ALA A 111 2.15 -4.46 12.44
N ASP A 112 2.21 -4.53 13.78
CA ASP A 112 1.11 -4.99 14.63
C ASP A 112 -0.15 -4.16 14.40
N VAL A 113 -0.02 -2.83 14.40
CA VAL A 113 -1.15 -1.91 14.21
C VAL A 113 -1.68 -1.96 12.79
N LEU A 114 -0.79 -1.98 11.80
CA LEU A 114 -1.20 -2.05 10.40
C LEU A 114 -1.97 -3.34 10.12
N THR A 115 -1.43 -4.48 10.51
CA THR A 115 -2.07 -5.78 10.27
C THR A 115 -3.37 -5.92 11.06
N ALA A 116 -3.45 -5.37 12.28
CA ALA A 116 -4.70 -5.27 13.03
C ALA A 116 -5.77 -4.43 12.27
N ALA A 117 -5.39 -3.29 11.69
CA ALA A 117 -6.30 -2.46 10.88
C ALA A 117 -6.84 -3.20 9.64
N TYR A 118 -6.05 -4.12 9.08
CA TYR A 118 -6.46 -4.98 7.97
C TYR A 118 -7.07 -6.33 8.40
N GLY A 119 -7.30 -6.55 9.71
CA GLY A 119 -7.89 -7.79 10.23
C GLY A 119 -7.03 -9.04 10.03
N THR A 120 -5.70 -8.89 9.94
CA THR A 120 -4.73 -9.95 9.64
C THR A 120 -3.53 -9.97 10.62
N PRO A 121 -3.75 -9.86 11.94
CA PRO A 121 -2.68 -9.67 12.94
C PRO A 121 -1.62 -10.78 12.94
N GLU A 122 -1.95 -11.98 12.50
CA GLU A 122 -1.02 -13.10 12.38
C GLU A 122 0.15 -12.83 11.41
N TRP A 123 0.02 -11.84 10.53
CA TRP A 123 1.05 -11.45 9.56
C TRP A 123 2.06 -10.43 10.09
N ALA A 124 1.84 -9.87 11.29
CA ALA A 124 2.62 -8.75 11.79
C ALA A 124 4.13 -9.04 11.85
N THR A 125 4.51 -10.20 12.39
CA THR A 125 5.92 -10.61 12.51
C THR A 125 6.59 -10.74 11.15
N LEU A 126 5.92 -11.39 10.19
CA LEU A 126 6.47 -11.62 8.85
C LEU A 126 6.63 -10.30 8.08
N LEU A 127 5.61 -9.43 8.19
CA LEU A 127 5.67 -8.09 7.61
C LEU A 127 6.81 -7.26 8.21
N ALA A 128 6.96 -7.27 9.54
CA ALA A 128 8.00 -6.51 10.23
C ALA A 128 9.40 -6.97 9.81
N GLN A 129 9.63 -8.28 9.76
CA GLN A 129 10.92 -8.84 9.35
C GLN A 129 11.26 -8.48 7.90
N HIS A 130 10.28 -8.61 7.00
CA HIS A 130 10.46 -8.28 5.59
C HIS A 130 10.77 -6.79 5.39
N LEU A 131 9.97 -5.90 6.00
CA LEU A 131 10.18 -4.46 5.87
C LEU A 131 11.45 -3.98 6.57
N ALA A 132 11.84 -4.59 7.69
CA ALA A 132 13.11 -4.26 8.34
C ALA A 132 14.30 -4.48 7.38
N ALA A 133 14.30 -5.58 6.63
CA ALA A 133 15.31 -5.87 5.63
C ALA A 133 15.20 -4.95 4.41
N ARG A 134 14.00 -4.75 3.85
CA ARG A 134 13.80 -3.95 2.63
C ARG A 134 14.07 -2.47 2.80
N LEU A 135 13.77 -1.95 3.98
CA LEU A 135 13.95 -0.54 4.24
C LEU A 135 15.40 -0.21 4.60
N GLU A 136 16.26 -1.17 4.91
CA GLU A 136 17.67 -0.91 5.20
C GLU A 136 18.32 -0.04 4.10
N GLY A 137 18.90 1.10 4.50
CA GLY A 137 19.46 2.09 3.56
C GLY A 137 18.45 3.00 2.82
N GLN A 138 17.15 2.67 2.81
CA GLN A 138 16.10 3.44 2.12
C GLN A 138 15.64 4.67 2.90
N ARG A 139 16.43 5.76 2.86
CA ARG A 139 16.17 6.96 3.69
C ARG A 139 14.90 7.71 3.34
N ASP A 140 14.39 7.54 2.13
CA ASP A 140 13.19 8.20 1.66
C ASP A 140 11.90 7.56 2.22
N TYR A 141 12.01 6.46 2.96
CA TYR A 141 10.89 5.84 3.66
C TYR A 141 10.89 6.18 5.16
N LEU A 142 9.76 6.70 5.64
CA LEU A 142 9.53 7.09 7.02
C LEU A 142 8.34 6.33 7.60
N LEU A 143 8.46 5.87 8.84
CA LEU A 143 7.40 5.20 9.58
C LEU A 143 6.70 6.21 10.49
N LEU A 144 5.38 6.28 10.40
CA LEU A 144 4.55 7.07 11.30
C LEU A 144 3.67 6.16 12.15
N LEU A 145 3.50 6.54 13.42
CA LEU A 145 2.49 5.97 14.32
C LEU A 145 1.56 7.08 14.84
N ALA A 146 0.28 6.78 14.93
CA ALA A 146 -0.71 7.60 15.60
C ALA A 146 -1.04 7.01 16.97
N TYR A 147 -1.12 7.88 17.98
CA TYR A 147 -1.40 7.58 19.37
C TYR A 147 -2.66 8.31 19.81
N ASP A 148 -3.51 7.64 20.58
CA ASP A 148 -4.67 8.28 21.20
C ASP A 148 -4.32 9.06 22.48
N GLY A 149 -5.33 9.66 23.11
CA GLY A 149 -5.15 10.42 24.36
C GLY A 149 -4.72 9.58 25.57
N ALA A 150 -4.82 8.25 25.50
CA ALA A 150 -4.31 7.32 26.51
C ALA A 150 -2.88 6.85 26.20
N GLY A 151 -2.35 7.16 25.01
CA GLY A 151 -1.04 6.73 24.53
C GLY A 151 -1.06 5.37 23.83
N GLU A 152 -2.23 4.81 23.53
CA GLU A 152 -2.36 3.57 22.76
C GLU A 152 -2.14 3.84 21.27
N VAL A 153 -1.55 2.88 20.57
CA VAL A 153 -1.26 3.05 19.14
C VAL A 153 -2.44 2.62 18.30
N VAL A 154 -2.94 3.56 17.52
CA VAL A 154 -4.21 3.44 16.81
C VAL A 154 -4.11 3.66 15.31
N GLY A 155 -2.91 3.96 14.81
CA GLY A 155 -2.66 4.08 13.37
C GLY A 155 -1.21 3.90 13.00
N ALA A 156 -0.98 3.41 11.79
CA ALA A 156 0.34 3.18 11.22
C ALA A 156 0.35 3.61 9.75
N LEU A 157 1.40 4.31 9.33
CA LEU A 157 1.59 4.73 7.94
C LEU A 157 3.06 4.57 7.55
N LEU A 158 3.32 4.04 6.36
CA LEU A 158 4.61 4.10 5.70
C LEU A 158 4.55 5.24 4.68
N TRP A 159 5.39 6.24 4.88
CA TRP A 159 5.52 7.38 3.97
C TRP A 159 6.73 7.14 3.07
N HIS A 160 6.64 7.53 1.80
CA HIS A 160 7.73 7.49 0.84
C HIS A 160 7.89 8.84 0.12
N GLY A 161 9.10 9.38 0.12
CA GLY A 161 9.46 10.57 -0.64
C GLY A 161 9.77 10.22 -2.10
N ILE A 162 8.91 10.61 -3.03
CA ILE A 162 9.08 10.38 -4.46
C ILE A 162 9.17 11.71 -5.19
N LYS A 163 10.34 12.03 -5.76
CA LYS A 163 10.56 13.24 -6.59
C LYS A 163 10.11 14.54 -5.90
N GLY A 164 10.35 14.65 -4.59
CA GLY A 164 10.02 15.82 -3.78
C GLY A 164 8.56 15.91 -3.32
N LYS A 165 7.74 14.87 -3.55
CA LYS A 165 6.37 14.72 -3.03
C LYS A 165 6.27 13.50 -2.11
N GLY A 166 5.26 13.48 -1.25
CA GLY A 166 4.95 12.33 -0.40
C GLY A 166 4.02 11.33 -1.08
N ALA A 167 4.21 10.05 -0.76
CA ALA A 167 3.29 8.98 -1.10
C ALA A 167 3.03 8.10 0.14
N ALA A 168 1.79 7.63 0.30
CA ALA A 168 1.36 6.73 1.36
C ALA A 168 0.37 5.70 0.81
N HIS A 169 0.88 4.53 0.41
CA HIS A 169 0.05 3.43 -0.10
C HIS A 169 0.00 2.22 0.83
N LEU A 170 0.70 2.28 1.97
CA LEU A 170 0.69 1.24 2.99
C LEU A 170 0.45 1.88 4.36
N TRP A 171 -0.81 1.92 4.77
CA TRP A 171 -1.24 2.58 6.00
C TRP A 171 -2.60 2.05 6.45
N GLY A 172 -2.94 2.25 7.72
CA GLY A 172 -4.21 1.82 8.28
C GLY A 172 -4.39 2.32 9.71
N VAL A 173 -5.64 2.32 10.18
CA VAL A 173 -6.01 2.75 11.53
C VAL A 173 -6.91 1.71 12.19
N THR A 174 -6.74 1.52 13.50
CA THR A 174 -7.67 0.74 14.33
C THR A 174 -8.68 1.64 15.04
N ASP A 175 -8.40 2.94 15.15
CA ASP A 175 -9.33 3.99 15.55
C ASP A 175 -9.52 4.98 14.40
N GLU A 176 -10.77 5.17 13.97
CA GLU A 176 -11.10 6.04 12.85
C GLU A 176 -10.79 7.53 13.10
N THR A 177 -10.75 7.94 14.36
CA THR A 177 -10.36 9.31 14.73
C THR A 177 -8.90 9.62 14.37
N ALA A 178 -8.05 8.61 14.21
CA ALA A 178 -6.64 8.75 13.84
C ALA A 178 -6.41 8.91 12.32
N ARG A 179 -7.41 8.62 11.48
CA ARG A 179 -7.31 8.61 10.01
C ARG A 179 -6.80 9.94 9.45
N LEU A 180 -7.53 11.03 9.72
CA LEU A 180 -7.19 12.35 9.21
C LEU A 180 -5.92 12.95 9.86
N PRO A 181 -5.70 12.85 11.18
CA PRO A 181 -4.42 13.23 11.80
C PRO A 181 -3.21 12.56 11.14
N LEU A 182 -3.29 11.25 10.87
CA LEU A 182 -2.20 10.49 10.28
C LEU A 182 -1.88 10.95 8.84
N LEU A 183 -2.92 11.20 8.03
CA LEU A 183 -2.75 11.72 6.67
C LEU A 183 -2.28 13.18 6.64
N ASN A 184 -2.77 14.03 7.54
CA ASN A 184 -2.29 15.40 7.70
C ASN A 184 -0.80 15.44 8.06
N ALA A 185 -0.36 14.58 8.99
CA ALA A 185 1.04 14.46 9.37
C ALA A 185 1.91 13.98 8.20
N ALA A 186 1.44 13.00 7.44
CA ALA A 186 2.13 12.52 6.23
C ALA A 186 2.24 13.59 5.14
N TRP A 187 1.20 14.40 4.97
CA TRP A 187 1.21 15.54 4.03
C TRP A 187 2.19 16.64 4.48
N ALA A 188 2.33 16.88 5.79
CA ALA A 188 3.23 17.90 6.31
C ALA A 188 4.73 17.59 6.07
N LEU A 189 5.08 16.33 5.76
CA LEU A 189 6.47 15.92 5.46
C LEU A 189 6.95 16.43 4.09
N ALA A 190 6.05 16.55 3.12
CA ALA A 190 6.31 17.12 1.82
C ALA A 190 4.99 17.64 1.26
N GLU A 191 4.90 18.94 0.96
CA GLU A 191 3.69 19.65 0.50
C GLU A 191 3.02 18.98 -0.73
N GLY A 192 2.22 17.95 -0.46
CA GLY A 192 1.62 17.06 -1.46
C GLY A 192 1.73 15.58 -1.07
N LEU A 193 0.58 14.93 -0.91
CA LEU A 193 0.50 13.50 -0.55
C LEU A 193 -0.36 12.74 -1.56
N ARG A 194 0.26 11.81 -2.27
CA ARG A 194 -0.45 10.77 -3.01
C ARG A 194 -0.79 9.63 -2.07
N VAL A 195 -2.03 9.16 -2.08
CA VAL A 195 -2.50 8.15 -1.15
C VAL A 195 -3.42 7.17 -1.87
N SER A 196 -3.42 5.92 -1.43
CA SER A 196 -4.45 4.95 -1.79
C SER A 196 -5.33 4.64 -0.59
N VAL A 197 -6.64 4.66 -0.78
CA VAL A 197 -7.66 4.42 0.25
C VAL A 197 -8.71 3.43 -0.26
N LEU A 198 -9.51 2.82 0.63
CA LEU A 198 -10.70 2.11 0.17
C LEU A 198 -11.74 3.13 -0.34
N PRO A 199 -12.55 2.78 -1.35
CA PRO A 199 -13.51 3.71 -1.93
C PRO A 199 -14.42 4.36 -0.88
N GLY A 200 -14.48 5.70 -0.87
CA GLY A 200 -15.32 6.47 0.04
C GLY A 200 -14.77 6.70 1.46
N ASP A 201 -13.58 6.20 1.79
CA ASP A 201 -13.00 6.39 3.13
C ASP A 201 -12.48 7.81 3.38
N VAL A 202 -11.90 8.43 2.36
CA VAL A 202 -11.25 9.75 2.44
C VAL A 202 -11.52 10.51 1.16
N SER A 203 -11.86 11.79 1.28
CA SER A 203 -12.00 12.67 0.12
C SER A 203 -10.65 12.92 -0.54
N LEU A 204 -10.50 12.46 -1.77
CA LEU A 204 -9.33 12.68 -2.61
C LEU A 204 -9.67 13.52 -3.84
N SER A 205 -8.67 14.22 -4.35
CA SER A 205 -8.73 14.88 -5.66
C SER A 205 -7.98 14.03 -6.70
N GLU A 206 -8.31 14.21 -7.98
CA GLU A 206 -7.65 13.50 -9.10
C GLU A 206 -7.68 11.97 -8.92
N THR A 207 -8.80 11.46 -8.42
CA THR A 207 -8.97 10.06 -8.04
C THR A 207 -9.01 9.14 -9.25
N THR A 208 -8.26 8.04 -9.18
CA THR A 208 -8.33 6.93 -10.13
C THR A 208 -8.56 5.63 -9.37
N GLY A 209 -9.55 4.85 -9.82
CA GLY A 209 -9.84 3.53 -9.26
C GLY A 209 -8.85 2.47 -9.75
N VAL A 210 -8.39 1.62 -8.84
CA VAL A 210 -7.56 0.45 -9.12
C VAL A 210 -8.25 -0.79 -8.57
N PHE A 211 -8.46 -1.78 -9.42
CA PHE A 211 -9.11 -3.04 -9.09
C PHE A 211 -8.07 -4.12 -8.87
N PHE A 212 -8.27 -4.93 -7.83
CA PHE A 212 -7.48 -6.11 -7.55
C PHE A 212 -8.36 -7.35 -7.70
N GLY A 213 -8.04 -8.21 -8.66
CA GLY A 213 -8.77 -9.44 -8.94
C GLY A 213 -7.87 -10.66 -8.94
N VAL A 214 -8.33 -11.75 -8.33
CA VAL A 214 -7.65 -13.05 -8.39
C VAL A 214 -8.17 -13.80 -9.60
N SER A 215 -7.28 -14.19 -10.50
CA SER A 215 -7.65 -15.07 -11.61
C SER A 215 -7.87 -16.49 -11.09
N GLY A 216 -9.01 -17.09 -11.40
CA GLY A 216 -9.16 -18.54 -11.25
C GLY A 216 -8.29 -19.26 -12.27
N GLY A 217 -7.73 -20.41 -11.89
CA GLY A 217 -7.29 -21.39 -12.89
C GLY A 217 -8.54 -22.05 -13.46
N GLU A 218 -8.75 -21.96 -14.78
CA GLU A 218 -9.72 -22.81 -15.49
C GLU A 218 -9.23 -24.28 -15.51
#